data_AF-A0A1Y3NHT4-F1
#
_entry.id   AF-A0A1Y3NHT4-F1
#
_cell.length_a   1.000
_cell.length_b   1.000
_cell.length_c   1.000
_cell.angle_alpha   90.00
_cell.angle_beta   90.00
_cell.angle_gamma   90.00
#
_symmetry.space_group_name_H-M   'P 1'
#
loop_
_entity.id
_entity.type
_entity.pdbx_description
1 polymer ?
#
loop_
_entity_poly.entity_id
_entity_poly.type
_entity_poly.pdbx_seq_one_letter_code
_entity_poly.pdbx_strand_id
1 'polypeptide(L)'
;MRLILTSCITLAVAIAKVKAGCWAQSQGYQCCNNPSGTKVEFTDSSGNWGIQNGQWCGIDYSYNGSTSQATASCTGGGMFQCCNTCQVVYTDADGKWGVQNGNWCGIKYSCNNSSSNNNQQQCTGGGNSYPCCENTCKVVYTDGDGDWGMENGDWCGIKSSCKNNNNNNNNNNNNNNNNNNNNNNNNNNNNNNNNNQQQSSSGKGGDAPTNPPDITGGQTGVTTRYWDCCLASCSWQENVKNSKKPVRACIKDGVTPYTTLDVLYKDKSGCDGGIVYMCNDQQPWAVNDKVSYGFVASHEKCCTCQRIKFTSGPVSGKQMVVQTTNTGGDLGQNHFDIQMPGGGFGIFDGCTSQFGGSYSWGERYGGVKSASDCNNLPPVLQDGCKWRFDWFMNADNPKVVFERVQCPKELTDITGCIPDDDAQQKKPW
;
A
#
# COMPACT_ATOMS: atom_id res chain seq x y z
N MET A 1 18.40 -80.15 24.82
CA MET A 1 17.20 -79.36 25.23
C MET A 1 17.42 -77.96 24.73
N ARG A 2 16.75 -77.57 23.64
CA ARG A 2 15.40 -76.97 23.61
C ARG A 2 15.42 -75.49 24.04
N LEU A 3 15.12 -74.64 23.04
CA LEU A 3 14.29 -73.41 23.11
C LEU A 3 14.92 -72.18 23.83
N ILE A 4 14.78 -70.91 23.42
CA ILE A 4 14.10 -70.25 22.30
C ILE A 4 14.48 -68.74 22.25
N LEU A 5 14.57 -68.20 21.03
CA LEU A 5 14.31 -66.83 20.51
C LEU A 5 14.92 -65.56 21.14
N THR A 6 15.90 -65.04 20.39
CA THR A 6 16.04 -63.66 19.87
C THR A 6 14.75 -62.83 19.81
N SER A 7 14.80 -61.58 20.27
CA SER A 7 13.90 -60.49 19.80
C SER A 7 14.64 -59.16 19.77
N CYS A 8 15.38 -58.93 18.67
CA CYS A 8 15.68 -57.60 18.19
C CYS A 8 14.41 -57.08 17.53
N ILE A 9 13.69 -56.18 18.20
CA ILE A 9 12.59 -55.44 17.58
C ILE A 9 13.24 -54.43 16.63
N THR A 10 13.50 -54.87 15.39
CA THR A 10 13.67 -53.99 14.25
C THR A 10 12.33 -53.29 14.02
N LEU A 11 12.25 -52.00 14.38
CA LEU A 11 11.17 -51.13 13.96
C LEU A 11 11.27 -50.98 12.43
N ALA A 12 10.61 -51.86 11.70
CA ALA A 12 10.34 -51.67 10.29
C ALA A 12 9.30 -50.55 10.21
N VAL A 13 9.77 -49.31 10.01
CA VAL A 13 8.89 -48.21 9.60
C VAL A 13 8.45 -48.54 8.18
N ALA A 14 7.28 -49.18 8.08
CA ALA A 14 6.54 -49.25 6.84
C ALA A 14 6.16 -47.83 6.46
N ILE A 15 6.95 -47.22 5.56
CA ILE A 15 6.54 -46.01 4.85
C ILE A 15 5.43 -46.42 3.89
N ALA A 16 4.21 -46.56 4.43
CA ALA A 16 3.03 -46.46 3.61
C ALA A 16 3.07 -45.05 3.02
N LYS A 17 3.18 -44.94 1.68
CA LYS A 17 2.84 -43.71 0.97
C LYS A 17 1.35 -43.47 1.21
N VAL A 18 1.03 -42.84 2.34
CA VAL A 18 -0.29 -42.28 2.59
C VAL A 18 -0.42 -41.17 1.57
N LYS A 19 -1.30 -41.35 0.58
CA LYS A 19 -1.79 -40.21 -0.21
C LYS A 19 -2.38 -39.23 0.81
N ALA A 20 -1.70 -38.12 1.04
CA ALA A 20 -2.22 -37.04 1.87
C ALA A 20 -3.57 -36.61 1.28
N GLY A 21 -4.64 -36.80 2.05
CA GLY A 21 -5.99 -36.40 1.67
C GLY A 21 -6.20 -34.89 1.81
N CYS A 22 -5.45 -34.23 2.70
CA CYS A 22 -5.43 -32.78 2.84
C CYS A 22 -4.07 -32.27 3.36
N TRP A 23 -3.86 -30.96 3.29
CA TRP A 23 -2.63 -30.30 3.73
C TRP A 23 -2.31 -30.50 5.22
N ALA A 24 -3.31 -30.59 6.11
CA ALA A 24 -3.08 -30.68 7.56
C ALA A 24 -2.51 -32.02 8.05
N GLN A 25 -2.67 -33.10 7.27
CA GLN A 25 -2.08 -34.40 7.58
C GLN A 25 -0.55 -34.36 7.54
N SER A 26 0.04 -33.49 6.71
CA SER A 26 1.50 -33.29 6.68
C SER A 26 2.06 -32.73 7.99
N GLN A 27 1.20 -32.12 8.81
CA GLN A 27 1.54 -31.52 10.10
C GLN A 27 1.06 -32.36 11.29
N GLY A 28 0.59 -33.59 11.05
CA GLY A 28 0.13 -34.50 12.09
C GLY A 28 -1.32 -34.29 12.56
N TYR A 29 -2.09 -33.43 11.87
CA TYR A 29 -3.49 -33.17 12.20
C TYR A 29 -4.45 -33.88 11.23
N GLN A 30 -5.66 -34.18 11.72
CA GLN A 30 -6.71 -34.76 10.88
C GLN A 30 -7.31 -33.69 9.96
N CYS A 31 -7.87 -34.10 8.84
CA CYS A 31 -8.67 -33.21 8.01
C CYS A 31 -10.08 -33.09 8.59
N CYS A 32 -10.73 -31.94 8.45
CA CYS A 32 -12.11 -31.77 8.90
C CYS A 32 -13.06 -32.62 8.03
N ASN A 33 -13.95 -33.40 8.64
CA ASN A 33 -14.85 -34.33 7.93
C ASN A 33 -15.93 -33.64 7.08
N ASN A 34 -16.23 -32.37 7.37
CA ASN A 34 -17.17 -31.54 6.63
C ASN A 34 -16.61 -30.11 6.50
N PRO A 35 -15.67 -29.86 5.58
CA PRO A 35 -15.02 -28.56 5.42
C PRO A 35 -16.03 -27.41 5.21
N SER A 36 -17.07 -27.63 4.41
CA SER A 36 -18.11 -26.64 4.11
C SER A 36 -18.98 -26.25 5.30
N GLY A 37 -19.12 -27.13 6.29
CA GLY A 37 -19.89 -26.85 7.53
C GLY A 37 -19.02 -26.53 8.74
N THR A 38 -17.69 -26.58 8.63
CA THR A 38 -16.78 -26.35 9.75
C THR A 38 -16.47 -24.87 9.86
N LYS A 39 -16.74 -24.27 11.01
CA LYS A 39 -16.36 -22.89 11.32
C LYS A 39 -14.84 -22.76 11.38
N VAL A 40 -14.31 -21.71 10.74
CA VAL A 40 -12.88 -21.37 10.85
C VAL A 40 -12.64 -20.77 12.22
N GLU A 41 -11.82 -21.43 13.03
CA GLU A 41 -11.44 -20.98 14.36
C GLU A 41 -10.07 -20.27 14.35
N PHE A 42 -9.21 -20.60 13.39
CA PHE A 42 -7.87 -20.02 13.26
C PHE A 42 -7.37 -20.14 11.82
N THR A 43 -6.55 -19.20 11.36
CA THR A 43 -5.93 -19.22 10.03
C THR A 43 -4.45 -18.87 10.17
N ASP A 44 -3.59 -19.69 9.57
CA ASP A 44 -2.15 -19.47 9.50
C ASP A 44 -1.62 -19.66 8.07
N SER A 45 -0.30 -19.69 7.90
CA SER A 45 0.35 -19.93 6.60
C SER A 45 0.07 -21.29 5.98
N SER A 46 -0.45 -22.24 6.76
CA SER A 46 -0.77 -23.60 6.31
C SER A 46 -2.18 -23.71 5.75
N GLY A 47 -3.11 -22.92 6.27
CA GLY A 47 -4.50 -22.88 5.82
C GLY A 47 -5.49 -22.56 6.94
N ASN A 48 -6.76 -22.86 6.69
CA ASN A 48 -7.84 -22.63 7.64
C ASN A 48 -8.00 -23.82 8.61
N TRP A 49 -8.05 -23.54 9.90
CA TRP A 49 -8.19 -24.54 10.95
C TRP A 49 -9.57 -24.49 11.58
N GLY A 50 -10.14 -25.67 11.82
CA GLY A 50 -11.39 -25.87 12.54
C GLY A 50 -11.21 -26.78 13.74
N ILE A 51 -12.25 -26.90 14.56
CA ILE A 51 -12.29 -27.81 15.71
C ILE A 51 -13.43 -28.81 15.52
N GLN A 52 -13.11 -30.11 15.53
CA GLN A 52 -14.10 -31.20 15.49
C GLN A 52 -13.84 -32.16 16.65
N ASN A 53 -14.89 -32.51 17.40
CA ASN A 53 -14.79 -33.37 18.59
C ASN A 53 -13.72 -32.91 19.60
N GLY A 54 -13.51 -31.60 19.72
CA GLY A 54 -12.50 -31.01 20.61
C GLY A 54 -11.06 -31.10 20.11
N GLN A 55 -10.83 -31.53 18.87
CA GLN A 55 -9.51 -31.64 18.26
C GLN A 55 -9.38 -30.71 17.06
N TRP A 56 -8.17 -30.15 16.86
CA TRP A 56 -7.84 -29.36 15.68
C TRP A 56 -7.87 -30.21 14.41
N CYS A 57 -8.51 -29.68 13.37
CA CYS A 57 -8.52 -30.26 12.04
C CYS A 57 -8.27 -29.20 10.97
N GLY A 58 -7.62 -29.58 9.87
CA GLY A 58 -7.45 -28.70 8.71
C GLY A 58 -8.69 -28.67 7.84
N ILE A 59 -9.18 -27.47 7.55
CA ILE A 59 -10.27 -27.21 6.62
C ILE A 59 -9.68 -27.17 5.22
N ASP A 60 -9.85 -28.27 4.51
CA ASP A 60 -9.46 -28.42 3.11
C ASP A 60 -10.72 -28.75 2.31
N TYR A 61 -11.21 -27.80 1.52
CA TYR A 61 -12.45 -27.98 0.75
C TYR A 61 -12.29 -28.96 -0.43
N SER A 62 -11.08 -29.44 -0.69
CA SER A 62 -10.82 -30.54 -1.62
C SER A 62 -10.92 -31.94 -0.97
N TYR A 63 -10.98 -32.01 0.37
CA TYR A 63 -11.00 -33.26 1.13
C TYR A 63 -12.40 -33.89 1.26
N ASN A 64 -12.46 -35.21 1.10
CA ASN A 64 -13.60 -36.09 1.35
C ASN A 64 -14.89 -35.74 0.58
N GLY A 65 -14.76 -35.45 -0.70
CA GLY A 65 -15.87 -35.60 -1.65
C GLY A 65 -17.16 -34.89 -1.27
N SER A 66 -17.08 -33.72 -0.62
CA SER A 66 -18.19 -32.76 -0.60
C SER A 66 -18.42 -32.29 -2.03
N THR A 67 -19.14 -33.13 -2.78
CA THR A 67 -19.51 -32.97 -4.18
C THR A 67 -20.47 -31.81 -4.32
N SER A 68 -19.90 -30.62 -4.30
CA SER A 68 -20.03 -29.62 -5.34
C SER A 68 -18.93 -28.61 -5.04
N GLN A 69 -17.96 -28.41 -5.94
CA GLN A 69 -16.93 -27.34 -5.90
C GLN A 69 -15.46 -27.74 -5.71
N ALA A 70 -15.08 -29.02 -5.72
CA ALA A 70 -13.66 -29.38 -5.97
C ALA A 70 -13.20 -29.08 -7.42
N THR A 71 -14.12 -28.64 -8.29
CA THR A 71 -13.86 -28.10 -9.63
C THR A 71 -14.61 -26.78 -9.86
N ALA A 72 -14.91 -26.03 -8.79
CA ALA A 72 -15.50 -24.71 -9.01
C ALA A 72 -14.39 -23.76 -9.42
N SER A 73 -14.47 -23.37 -10.68
CA SER A 73 -13.79 -22.26 -11.31
C SER A 73 -14.00 -20.98 -10.49
N CYS A 74 -13.32 -20.81 -9.37
CA CYS A 74 -13.36 -19.63 -8.50
C CYS A 74 -11.97 -19.38 -7.90
N THR A 75 -11.73 -18.14 -7.49
CA THR A 75 -10.45 -17.70 -6.91
C THR A 75 -10.17 -18.36 -5.56
N GLY A 76 -8.89 -18.53 -5.22
CA GLY A 76 -8.48 -19.22 -3.99
C GLY A 76 -8.22 -20.73 -4.10
N GLY A 77 -8.16 -21.30 -5.31
CA GLY A 77 -7.54 -22.62 -5.56
C GLY A 77 -8.14 -23.82 -4.81
N GLY A 78 -9.39 -23.74 -4.36
CA GLY A 78 -10.02 -24.78 -3.54
C GLY A 78 -9.70 -24.72 -2.04
N MET A 79 -8.97 -23.69 -1.59
CA MET A 79 -8.66 -23.44 -0.18
C MET A 79 -9.78 -22.69 0.56
N PHE A 80 -10.73 -22.13 -0.20
CA PHE A 80 -11.92 -21.45 0.29
C PHE A 80 -13.15 -21.89 -0.51
N GLN A 81 -14.32 -21.93 0.15
CA GLN A 81 -15.59 -22.18 -0.53
C GLN A 81 -15.87 -21.08 -1.57
N CYS A 82 -16.46 -21.39 -2.73
CA CYS A 82 -16.84 -20.32 -3.64
C CYS A 82 -18.10 -19.60 -3.18
N CYS A 83 -18.12 -18.29 -3.38
CA CYS A 83 -19.29 -17.47 -3.07
C CYS A 83 -20.49 -17.90 -3.93
N ASN A 84 -21.66 -17.94 -3.30
CA ASN A 84 -22.93 -18.05 -4.00
C ASN A 84 -23.31 -16.78 -4.79
N THR A 85 -22.71 -15.64 -4.44
CA THR A 85 -22.89 -14.34 -5.11
C THR A 85 -21.61 -13.93 -5.83
N CYS A 86 -21.74 -13.03 -6.81
CA CYS A 86 -20.60 -12.42 -7.50
C CYS A 86 -20.12 -11.12 -6.82
N GLN A 87 -20.53 -10.89 -5.56
CA GLN A 87 -20.19 -9.67 -4.83
C GLN A 87 -18.76 -9.76 -4.30
N VAL A 88 -17.88 -8.97 -4.91
CA VAL A 88 -16.49 -8.83 -4.49
C VAL A 88 -16.42 -7.82 -3.35
N VAL A 89 -15.78 -8.19 -2.24
CA VAL A 89 -15.51 -7.29 -1.11
C VAL A 89 -14.01 -7.09 -0.87
N TYR A 90 -13.17 -7.89 -1.52
CA TYR A 90 -11.72 -7.84 -1.43
C TYR A 90 -11.08 -8.50 -2.66
N THR A 91 -9.90 -8.03 -3.07
CA THR A 91 -9.15 -8.59 -4.20
C THR A 91 -7.66 -8.58 -3.85
N ASP A 92 -6.98 -9.70 -4.12
CA ASP A 92 -5.53 -9.86 -3.93
C ASP A 92 -4.91 -10.63 -5.12
N ALA A 93 -3.68 -11.14 -4.95
CA ALA A 93 -2.96 -11.90 -5.96
C ALA A 93 -3.59 -13.28 -6.28
N ASP A 94 -4.33 -13.85 -5.34
CA ASP A 94 -5.03 -15.14 -5.47
C ASP A 94 -6.44 -14.97 -6.06
N GLY A 95 -6.94 -13.73 -6.06
CA GLY A 95 -7.97 -13.21 -6.93
C GLY A 95 -9.09 -12.46 -6.20
N LYS A 96 -10.35 -12.62 -6.62
CA LYS A 96 -11.50 -11.87 -6.08
C LYS A 96 -12.18 -12.64 -4.94
N TRP A 97 -12.58 -11.94 -3.89
CA TRP A 97 -13.11 -12.56 -2.68
C TRP A 97 -14.42 -11.92 -2.24
N GLY A 98 -15.32 -12.73 -1.70
CA GLY A 98 -16.56 -12.31 -1.06
C GLY A 98 -16.60 -12.78 0.40
N VAL A 99 -17.60 -12.33 1.15
CA VAL A 99 -17.88 -12.80 2.51
C VAL A 99 -19.31 -13.30 2.58
N GLN A 100 -19.51 -14.54 3.05
CA GLN A 100 -20.82 -15.17 3.22
C GLN A 100 -20.90 -15.82 4.60
N ASN A 101 -21.97 -15.53 5.34
CA ASN A 101 -22.19 -16.02 6.71
C ASN A 101 -20.99 -15.79 7.65
N GLY A 102 -20.28 -14.66 7.46
CA GLY A 102 -19.09 -14.31 8.25
C GLY A 102 -17.78 -14.98 7.82
N ASN A 103 -17.80 -15.80 6.76
CA ASN A 103 -16.60 -16.51 6.26
C ASN A 103 -16.20 -16.00 4.88
N TRP A 104 -14.89 -16.01 4.61
CA TRP A 104 -14.34 -15.70 3.29
C TRP A 104 -14.71 -16.77 2.26
N CYS A 105 -15.04 -16.32 1.05
CA CYS A 105 -15.35 -17.19 -0.07
C CYS A 105 -14.69 -16.68 -1.37
N GLY A 106 -14.32 -17.60 -2.26
CA GLY A 106 -13.73 -17.29 -3.57
C GLY A 106 -14.79 -16.92 -4.61
N ILE A 107 -14.55 -15.87 -5.39
CA ILE A 107 -15.51 -15.44 -6.43
C ILE A 107 -15.38 -16.33 -7.66
N LYS A 108 -16.51 -16.84 -8.15
CA LYS A 108 -16.54 -17.72 -9.33
C LYS A 108 -15.99 -16.98 -10.55
N TYR A 109 -15.08 -17.58 -11.31
CA TYR A 109 -14.62 -17.10 -12.61
C TYR A 109 -15.79 -16.91 -13.60
N SER A 110 -16.92 -17.61 -13.44
CA SER A 110 -18.14 -17.32 -14.20
C SER A 110 -18.71 -15.93 -13.92
N CYS A 111 -18.39 -15.32 -12.77
CA CYS A 111 -18.69 -13.92 -12.48
C CYS A 111 -17.86 -12.95 -13.32
N ASN A 112 -16.77 -13.39 -13.95
CA ASN A 112 -16.01 -12.56 -14.88
C ASN A 112 -16.64 -12.50 -16.28
N ASN A 113 -17.57 -13.40 -16.60
CA ASN A 113 -18.22 -13.49 -17.92
C ASN A 113 -19.76 -13.51 -17.88
N SER A 114 -20.37 -13.24 -16.73
CA SER A 114 -21.82 -13.09 -16.67
C SER A 114 -22.19 -11.63 -16.86
N SER A 115 -22.61 -11.34 -18.10
CA SER A 115 -23.57 -10.29 -18.39
C SER A 115 -24.76 -10.43 -17.44
N SER A 116 -24.69 -9.76 -16.30
CA SER A 116 -25.89 -9.47 -15.52
C SER A 116 -26.58 -8.34 -16.26
N ASN A 117 -27.66 -8.70 -16.97
CA ASN A 117 -28.69 -7.77 -17.39
C ASN A 117 -29.27 -7.09 -16.14
N ASN A 118 -28.62 -6.03 -15.71
CA ASN A 118 -29.24 -4.89 -15.08
C ASN A 118 -28.45 -3.66 -15.50
N ASN A 119 -29.20 -2.69 -16.01
CA ASN A 119 -28.79 -1.58 -16.84
C ASN A 119 -27.96 -0.51 -16.09
N GLN A 120 -27.02 -0.90 -15.23
CA GLN A 120 -26.21 0.01 -14.40
C GLN A 120 -24.73 -0.37 -14.18
N GLN A 121 -24.22 -1.48 -14.72
CA GLN A 121 -22.77 -1.78 -14.64
C GLN A 121 -22.08 -1.69 -16.01
N GLN A 122 -22.21 -0.53 -16.64
CA GLN A 122 -21.62 -0.24 -17.96
C GLN A 122 -20.31 0.55 -17.89
N CYS A 123 -19.82 0.95 -16.70
CA CYS A 123 -18.59 1.71 -16.56
C CYS A 123 -17.87 1.45 -15.23
N THR A 124 -16.58 1.78 -15.18
CA THR A 124 -15.77 1.76 -13.96
C THR A 124 -16.42 2.56 -12.84
N GLY A 125 -16.51 1.99 -11.62
CA GLY A 125 -17.09 2.70 -10.46
C GLY A 125 -18.60 2.99 -10.53
N GLY A 126 -19.34 2.43 -11.50
CA GLY A 126 -20.77 2.72 -11.79
C GLY A 126 -21.80 2.31 -10.73
N GLY A 127 -21.39 2.13 -9.47
CA GLY A 127 -22.27 1.89 -8.34
C GLY A 127 -21.97 2.87 -7.20
N ASN A 128 -22.64 4.01 -7.21
CA ASN A 128 -22.87 4.92 -6.07
C ASN A 128 -21.79 5.95 -5.65
N SER A 129 -20.68 6.14 -6.36
CA SER A 129 -19.75 7.25 -6.03
C SER A 129 -19.35 8.15 -7.19
N TYR A 130 -19.36 7.66 -8.43
CA TYR A 130 -19.02 8.46 -9.61
C TYR A 130 -19.90 8.07 -10.82
N PRO A 131 -20.39 9.04 -11.61
CA PRO A 131 -21.18 8.77 -12.81
C PRO A 131 -20.32 8.15 -13.92
N CYS A 132 -20.95 7.50 -14.91
CA CYS A 132 -20.24 7.09 -16.12
C CYS A 132 -19.87 8.30 -16.99
N CYS A 133 -18.80 8.20 -17.76
CA CYS A 133 -18.48 9.20 -18.77
C CYS A 133 -19.50 9.12 -19.91
N GLU A 134 -20.21 10.22 -20.17
CA GLU A 134 -21.26 10.28 -21.16
C GLU A 134 -20.73 10.67 -22.55
N ASN A 135 -19.71 11.51 -22.59
CA ASN A 135 -19.17 12.18 -23.77
C ASN A 135 -17.70 11.85 -24.06
N THR A 136 -16.98 11.17 -23.16
CA THR A 136 -15.59 10.78 -23.35
C THR A 136 -15.33 9.29 -23.13
N CYS A 137 -14.46 8.75 -23.99
CA CYS A 137 -13.82 7.45 -23.83
C CYS A 137 -12.31 7.58 -23.55
N LYS A 138 -11.83 8.81 -23.35
CA LYS A 138 -10.42 9.08 -23.08
C LYS A 138 -10.10 8.72 -21.63
N VAL A 139 -9.33 7.64 -21.47
CA VAL A 139 -8.76 7.25 -20.18
C VAL A 139 -7.73 8.31 -19.77
N VAL A 140 -7.92 8.92 -18.61
CA VAL A 140 -6.97 9.87 -18.00
C VAL A 140 -6.29 9.31 -16.75
N TYR A 141 -6.83 8.21 -16.20
CA TYR A 141 -6.33 7.53 -15.02
C TYR A 141 -6.87 6.09 -14.97
N THR A 142 -6.08 5.16 -14.43
CA THR A 142 -6.44 3.75 -14.28
C THR A 142 -5.98 3.28 -12.91
N ASP A 143 -6.88 2.68 -12.14
CA ASP A 143 -6.60 2.09 -10.82
C ASP A 143 -7.18 0.67 -10.70
N GLY A 144 -7.22 0.13 -9.48
CA GLY A 144 -7.79 -1.18 -9.18
C GLY A 144 -9.30 -1.30 -9.44
N ASP A 145 -10.02 -0.18 -9.53
CA ASP A 145 -11.46 -0.13 -9.83
C ASP A 145 -11.73 -0.06 -11.36
N GLY A 146 -10.77 0.46 -12.14
CA GLY A 146 -10.75 0.38 -13.60
C GLY A 146 -10.27 1.65 -14.31
N ASP A 147 -10.80 1.93 -15.50
CA ASP A 147 -10.40 3.08 -16.31
C ASP A 147 -11.31 4.29 -16.02
N TRP A 148 -10.71 5.45 -15.82
CA TRP A 148 -11.40 6.68 -15.43
C TRP A 148 -11.18 7.79 -16.46
N GLY A 149 -12.21 8.61 -16.66
CA GLY A 149 -12.23 9.79 -17.52
C GLY A 149 -12.60 11.05 -16.73
N MET A 150 -12.60 12.19 -17.40
CA MET A 150 -12.96 13.48 -16.81
C MET A 150 -13.89 14.26 -17.74
N GLU A 151 -15.03 14.72 -17.21
CA GLU A 151 -16.03 15.52 -17.92
C GLU A 151 -16.43 16.72 -17.07
N ASN A 152 -16.42 17.92 -17.65
CA ASN A 152 -16.78 19.17 -16.97
C ASN A 152 -16.01 19.44 -15.65
N GLY A 153 -14.82 18.86 -15.49
CA GLY A 153 -14.00 18.98 -14.29
C GLY A 153 -14.24 17.90 -13.23
N ASP A 154 -15.17 16.97 -13.46
CA ASP A 154 -15.52 15.88 -12.54
C ASP A 154 -15.06 14.52 -13.06
N TRP A 155 -14.79 13.59 -12.13
CA TRP A 155 -14.42 12.21 -12.45
C TRP A 155 -15.63 11.40 -12.92
N CYS A 156 -15.40 10.61 -13.95
CA CYS A 156 -16.39 9.69 -14.47
C CYS A 156 -15.77 8.33 -14.82
N GLY A 157 -16.56 7.27 -14.70
CA GLY A 157 -16.15 5.91 -15.06
C GLY A 157 -16.13 5.69 -16.56
N ILE A 158 -15.07 5.12 -17.12
CA ILE A 158 -15.02 4.79 -18.55
C ILE A 158 -15.95 3.62 -18.83
N LYS A 159 -16.81 3.80 -19.84
CA LYS A 159 -17.77 2.77 -20.24
C LYS A 159 -17.06 1.58 -20.86
N SER A 160 -17.56 0.37 -20.61
CA SER A 160 -17.09 -0.86 -21.25
C SER A 160 -17.27 -0.80 -22.77
N SER A 161 -18.25 -0.03 -23.28
CA SER A 161 -18.43 0.23 -24.71
C SER A 161 -17.25 0.98 -25.35
N CYS A 162 -16.49 1.75 -24.58
CA CYS A 162 -15.28 2.42 -25.06
C CYS A 162 -14.16 1.43 -25.40
N LYS A 163 -14.14 0.24 -24.79
CA LYS A 163 -13.11 -0.79 -25.05
C LYS A 163 -13.36 -1.56 -26.35
N ASN A 164 -14.59 -1.52 -26.89
CA ASN A 164 -14.95 -2.20 -28.14
C ASN A 164 -14.72 -1.36 -29.41
N ASN A 165 -14.29 -0.10 -29.30
CA ASN A 165 -14.12 0.80 -30.46
C ASN A 165 -12.70 0.83 -31.05
N ASN A 166 -11.72 0.12 -30.48
CA ASN A 166 -10.35 0.12 -31.01
C ASN A 166 -10.06 -0.92 -32.11
N ASN A 167 -11.06 -1.66 -32.58
CA ASN A 167 -10.90 -2.57 -33.72
C ASN A 167 -11.77 -2.25 -34.95
N ASN A 168 -12.46 -1.11 -35.00
CA ASN A 168 -13.33 -0.78 -36.15
C ASN A 168 -13.30 0.71 -36.56
N ASN A 169 -12.16 1.38 -36.44
CA ASN A 169 -11.90 2.63 -37.13
C ASN A 169 -10.79 2.45 -38.18
N ASN A 170 -11.07 1.59 -39.16
CA ASN A 170 -10.49 1.65 -40.49
C ASN A 170 -11.43 0.92 -41.45
N ASN A 171 -12.64 1.45 -41.63
CA ASN A 171 -13.42 1.29 -42.85
C ASN A 171 -14.73 2.09 -42.75
N ASN A 172 -14.70 3.32 -43.25
CA ASN A 172 -15.73 3.81 -44.17
C ASN A 172 -15.34 5.17 -44.74
N ASN A 173 -14.81 5.17 -45.95
CA ASN A 173 -15.38 5.83 -47.13
C ASN A 173 -14.26 6.11 -48.13
N ASN A 174 -14.20 5.25 -49.16
CA ASN A 174 -14.28 5.76 -50.52
C ASN A 174 -14.69 4.61 -51.44
N ASN A 175 -15.93 4.69 -51.92
CA ASN A 175 -16.35 3.93 -53.07
C ASN A 175 -16.48 4.90 -54.26
N ASN A 176 -16.02 4.44 -55.41
CA ASN A 176 -16.01 5.07 -56.74
C ASN A 176 -15.00 6.20 -56.99
N ASN A 177 -13.87 5.87 -57.63
CA ASN A 177 -13.86 5.97 -59.09
C ASN A 177 -12.79 5.10 -59.76
N ASN A 178 -13.12 4.74 -60.99
CA ASN A 178 -12.53 3.69 -61.81
C ASN A 178 -11.19 4.09 -62.47
N ASN A 179 -10.43 3.03 -62.80
CA ASN A 179 -9.50 2.87 -63.92
C ASN A 179 -8.02 3.35 -63.86
N ASN A 180 -7.18 2.32 -64.05
CA ASN A 180 -6.05 2.19 -64.96
C ASN A 180 -4.61 2.52 -64.51
N ASN A 181 -3.87 1.41 -64.40
CA ASN A 181 -2.59 1.10 -65.02
C ASN A 181 -1.26 1.62 -64.47
N ASN A 182 -0.38 0.61 -64.37
CA ASN A 182 1.07 0.56 -64.51
C ASN A 182 1.98 0.93 -63.33
N ASN A 183 2.55 -0.14 -62.79
CA ASN A 183 3.92 -0.25 -62.30
C ASN A 183 4.92 0.54 -63.17
N ASN A 184 5.71 1.41 -62.55
CA ASN A 184 7.18 1.30 -62.62
C ASN A 184 7.90 2.26 -61.65
N ASN A 185 8.84 1.66 -60.92
CA ASN A 185 10.19 2.14 -60.58
C ASN A 185 10.49 3.54 -60.00
N ASN A 186 11.29 3.44 -58.93
CA ASN A 186 12.51 4.17 -58.60
C ASN A 186 12.50 5.40 -57.67
N ASN A 187 13.05 5.10 -56.49
CA ASN A 187 14.21 5.72 -55.85
C ASN A 187 14.04 6.87 -54.86
N ASN A 188 14.51 6.53 -53.64
CA ASN A 188 15.42 7.27 -52.77
C ASN A 188 15.00 8.62 -52.22
N ASN A 189 14.65 8.63 -50.93
CA ASN A 189 15.62 8.87 -49.84
C ASN A 189 14.81 9.14 -48.57
N ASN A 190 15.10 8.45 -47.46
CA ASN A 190 14.88 9.07 -46.16
C ASN A 190 15.80 8.53 -45.07
N ASN A 191 16.39 9.53 -44.39
CA ASN A 191 17.30 9.51 -43.27
C ASN A 191 17.01 8.46 -42.19
N ASN A 192 18.07 7.72 -41.83
CA ASN A 192 18.12 6.91 -40.62
C ASN A 192 18.30 7.81 -39.39
N ASN A 193 17.34 7.74 -38.47
CA ASN A 193 17.41 8.28 -37.13
C ASN A 193 17.68 7.16 -36.11
N ASN A 194 18.53 7.51 -35.15
CA ASN A 194 18.58 7.07 -33.75
C ASN A 194 18.71 5.57 -33.42
N ASN A 195 19.83 5.25 -32.78
CA ASN A 195 19.86 4.31 -31.67
C ASN A 195 20.81 4.86 -30.60
N ASN A 196 20.27 5.35 -29.49
CA ASN A 196 21.01 5.42 -28.24
C ASN A 196 20.12 4.82 -27.15
N GLN A 197 20.58 3.67 -26.65
CA GLN A 197 19.96 2.92 -25.57
C GLN A 197 20.04 3.73 -24.28
N GLN A 198 18.91 3.95 -23.63
CA GLN A 198 18.87 4.40 -22.25
C GLN A 198 18.29 3.29 -21.37
N GLN A 199 19.09 2.95 -20.38
CA GLN A 199 19.06 1.78 -19.54
C GLN A 199 18.06 2.00 -18.39
N SER A 200 17.19 1.02 -18.22
CA SER A 200 16.13 0.94 -17.20
C SER A 200 16.72 0.95 -15.79
N SER A 201 16.22 1.86 -14.93
CA SER A 201 16.35 1.75 -13.47
C SER A 201 14.96 1.55 -12.89
N SER A 202 14.83 0.44 -12.17
CA SER A 202 13.63 -0.05 -11.48
C SER A 202 13.19 0.88 -10.34
N GLY A 203 12.08 1.58 -10.52
CA GLY A 203 11.38 2.32 -9.46
C GLY A 203 10.12 1.60 -9.03
N LYS A 204 10.00 1.31 -7.73
CA LYS A 204 8.76 0.91 -7.06
C LYS A 204 7.79 2.10 -7.11
N GLY A 205 6.97 2.19 -8.16
CA GLY A 205 5.96 3.25 -8.31
C GLY A 205 4.70 2.88 -7.52
N GLY A 206 4.43 3.62 -6.44
CA GLY A 206 3.12 3.63 -5.78
C GLY A 206 2.07 4.33 -6.64
N ASP A 207 0.82 4.23 -6.23
CA ASP A 207 -0.40 4.68 -6.94
C ASP A 207 -0.51 6.22 -7.09
N ALA A 208 0.59 6.96 -6.93
CA ALA A 208 0.58 8.41 -7.04
C ALA A 208 0.56 8.88 -8.51
N PRO A 209 -0.23 9.91 -8.83
CA PRO A 209 -0.27 10.49 -10.16
C PRO A 209 1.12 10.99 -10.60
N THR A 210 1.44 10.81 -11.87
CA THR A 210 2.61 11.47 -12.48
C THR A 210 2.48 12.99 -12.50
N ASN A 211 1.25 13.48 -12.51
CA ASN A 211 0.90 14.91 -12.48
C ASN A 211 -0.30 15.11 -11.53
N PRO A 212 -0.05 15.32 -10.23
CA PRO A 212 -1.14 15.54 -9.28
C PRO A 212 -1.91 16.83 -9.62
N PRO A 213 -3.24 16.83 -9.53
CA PRO A 213 -4.03 18.04 -9.76
C PRO A 213 -3.70 19.09 -8.68
N ASP A 214 -3.92 20.35 -9.03
CA ASP A 214 -3.73 21.45 -8.09
C ASP A 214 -4.72 21.40 -6.92
N ILE A 215 -4.29 21.91 -5.77
CA ILE A 215 -5.14 22.07 -4.59
C ILE A 215 -6.00 23.32 -4.78
N THR A 216 -7.31 23.14 -4.95
CA THR A 216 -8.30 24.24 -5.04
C THR A 216 -8.98 24.46 -3.71
N GLY A 217 -8.89 25.67 -3.14
CA GLY A 217 -9.53 26.00 -1.86
C GLY A 217 -8.82 25.45 -0.61
N GLY A 218 -7.56 25.03 -0.75
CA GLY A 218 -6.73 24.58 0.36
C GLY A 218 -6.36 25.71 1.33
N GLN A 219 -5.97 25.33 2.54
CA GLN A 219 -5.46 26.25 3.55
C GLN A 219 -3.99 26.57 3.30
N THR A 220 -3.52 27.74 3.74
CA THR A 220 -2.10 28.08 3.68
C THR A 220 -1.39 27.62 4.94
N GLY A 221 -0.14 27.18 4.78
CA GLY A 221 0.72 26.79 5.90
C GLY A 221 2.19 27.13 5.65
N VAL A 222 2.99 26.88 6.69
CA VAL A 222 4.44 26.99 6.65
C VAL A 222 5.07 25.64 7.01
N THR A 223 6.33 25.45 6.64
CA THR A 223 7.06 24.23 6.95
C THR A 223 8.34 24.53 7.70
N THR A 224 8.77 23.55 8.51
CA THR A 224 10.14 23.42 9.00
C THR A 224 10.62 21.99 8.72
N ARG A 225 11.76 21.63 9.29
CA ARG A 225 12.37 20.30 9.16
C ARG A 225 12.93 19.87 10.50
N TYR A 226 12.77 18.60 10.85
CA TYR A 226 13.35 18.03 12.06
C TYR A 226 13.58 16.53 11.96
N TRP A 227 14.42 16.03 12.86
CA TRP A 227 14.51 14.61 13.23
C TRP A 227 15.21 14.54 14.58
N ASP A 228 14.43 14.33 15.64
CA ASP A 228 14.91 14.31 17.04
C ASP A 228 15.02 12.90 17.64
N CYS A 229 14.61 11.88 16.86
CA CYS A 229 14.50 10.48 17.26
C CYS A 229 13.51 10.19 18.40
N CYS A 230 12.79 11.20 18.90
CA CYS A 230 11.87 11.04 20.01
C CYS A 230 10.70 10.13 19.63
N LEU A 231 10.13 9.47 20.64
CA LEU A 231 8.82 8.85 20.47
C LEU A 231 7.80 9.91 20.05
N ALA A 232 7.14 9.70 18.90
CA ALA A 232 6.18 10.64 18.35
C ALA A 232 4.90 10.72 19.22
N SER A 233 4.30 11.90 19.36
CA SER A 233 3.13 12.11 20.23
C SER A 233 1.92 11.24 19.85
N CYS A 234 1.72 10.92 18.57
CA CYS A 234 0.63 10.04 18.13
C CYS A 234 0.91 8.56 18.37
N SER A 235 2.06 8.20 18.97
CA SER A 235 2.35 6.83 19.42
C SER A 235 1.72 6.52 20.79
N TRP A 236 1.22 7.54 21.48
CA TRP A 236 0.52 7.42 22.75
C TRP A 236 -0.97 7.15 22.51
N GLN A 237 -1.49 6.08 23.12
CA GLN A 237 -2.87 5.60 22.91
C GLN A 237 -3.92 6.70 23.21
N GLU A 238 -3.66 7.53 24.22
CA GLU A 238 -4.51 8.64 24.63
C GLU A 238 -4.66 9.74 23.58
N ASN A 239 -3.72 9.85 22.64
CA ASN A 239 -3.71 10.87 21.58
C ASN A 239 -4.41 10.40 20.30
N VAL A 240 -4.76 9.11 20.19
CA VAL A 240 -5.30 8.48 18.98
C VAL A 240 -6.67 7.85 19.19
N LYS A 241 -7.52 8.47 20.02
CA LYS A 241 -8.84 7.93 20.40
C LYS A 241 -9.79 7.61 19.23
N ASN A 242 -9.57 8.23 18.07
CA ASN A 242 -10.37 8.05 16.85
C ASN A 242 -9.53 7.44 15.71
N SER A 243 -8.62 6.54 16.05
CA SER A 243 -7.79 5.82 15.09
C SER A 243 -7.64 4.37 15.52
N LYS A 244 -7.46 3.48 14.55
CA LYS A 244 -7.45 2.03 14.78
C LYS A 244 -6.37 1.57 15.77
N LYS A 245 -5.20 2.19 15.72
CA LYS A 245 -4.01 1.94 16.55
C LYS A 245 -3.16 3.22 16.60
N PRO A 246 -2.30 3.42 17.62
CA PRO A 246 -1.34 4.52 17.61
C PRO A 246 -0.29 4.35 16.52
N VAL A 247 0.45 5.43 16.23
CA VAL A 247 1.64 5.37 15.38
C VAL A 247 2.62 4.37 15.98
N ARG A 248 3.13 3.47 15.13
CA ARG A 248 4.11 2.47 15.50
C ARG A 248 5.38 3.15 16.04
N ALA A 249 5.77 2.73 17.23
CA ALA A 249 7.05 3.07 17.82
C ALA A 249 8.03 1.90 17.72
N CYS A 250 9.32 2.17 17.87
CA CYS A 250 10.37 1.16 17.81
C CYS A 250 11.22 1.21 19.08
N ILE A 251 11.85 0.09 19.43
CA ILE A 251 12.92 0.10 20.44
C ILE A 251 14.18 0.77 19.84
N LYS A 252 15.26 0.81 20.63
CA LYS A 252 16.51 1.51 20.29
C LYS A 252 17.11 1.20 18.92
N ASP A 253 16.90 0.01 18.36
CA ASP A 253 17.38 -0.33 17.01
C ASP A 253 16.67 0.46 15.88
N GLY A 254 15.53 1.09 16.19
CA GLY A 254 14.68 1.82 15.25
C GLY A 254 13.95 0.93 14.25
N VAL A 255 13.96 -0.39 14.42
CA VAL A 255 13.37 -1.36 13.48
C VAL A 255 12.37 -2.27 14.18
N THR A 256 12.74 -2.82 15.33
CA THR A 256 11.89 -3.75 16.08
C THR A 256 10.72 -2.99 16.68
N PRO A 257 9.46 -3.30 16.30
CA PRO A 257 8.29 -2.60 16.83
C PRO A 257 8.18 -2.78 18.34
N TYR A 258 7.92 -1.69 19.04
CA TYR A 258 7.55 -1.73 20.45
C TYR A 258 6.06 -2.08 20.57
N THR A 259 5.74 -3.20 21.22
CA THR A 259 4.37 -3.78 21.23
C THR A 259 3.67 -3.69 22.58
N THR A 260 4.38 -3.37 23.67
CA THR A 260 3.86 -3.30 25.05
C THR A 260 3.32 -1.91 25.38
N LEU A 261 2.34 -1.46 24.60
CA LEU A 261 1.79 -0.09 24.68
C LEU A 261 1.15 0.24 26.04
N ASP A 262 0.67 -0.76 26.78
CA ASP A 262 0.06 -0.60 28.11
C ASP A 262 1.05 -0.16 29.18
N VAL A 263 2.35 -0.39 28.99
CA VAL A 263 3.43 0.04 29.90
C VAL A 263 4.31 1.13 29.32
N LEU A 264 3.91 1.75 28.20
CA LEU A 264 4.68 2.82 27.55
C LEU A 264 4.98 4.01 28.49
N TYR A 265 4.10 4.31 29.45
CA TYR A 265 4.32 5.34 30.47
C TYR A 265 5.49 5.03 31.42
N LYS A 266 5.88 3.76 31.57
CA LYS A 266 7.06 3.31 32.33
C LYS A 266 8.31 3.29 31.46
N ASP A 267 8.19 2.73 30.27
CA ASP A 267 9.33 2.51 29.35
C ASP A 267 9.79 3.81 28.68
N LYS A 268 8.86 4.77 28.52
CA LYS A 268 9.06 6.18 28.13
C LYS A 268 9.74 6.41 26.78
N SER A 269 9.59 7.65 26.29
CA SER A 269 10.37 8.15 25.17
C SER A 269 11.86 8.16 25.50
N GLY A 270 12.71 7.84 24.53
CA GLY A 270 14.16 8.03 24.65
C GLY A 270 14.58 9.48 24.91
N CYS A 271 13.70 10.45 24.62
CA CYS A 271 13.89 11.87 24.96
C CYS A 271 13.57 12.18 26.43
N ASP A 272 12.90 11.26 27.13
CA ASP A 272 12.59 11.32 28.56
C ASP A 272 13.37 10.25 29.36
N GLY A 273 14.52 9.81 28.84
CA GLY A 273 15.38 8.79 29.44
C GLY A 273 14.85 7.36 29.32
N GLY A 274 13.85 7.14 28.46
CA GLY A 274 13.28 5.83 28.17
C GLY A 274 13.99 5.04 27.08
N ILE A 275 13.31 4.01 26.57
CA ILE A 275 13.86 3.05 25.60
C ILE A 275 13.10 3.00 24.26
N VAL A 276 12.08 3.86 24.12
CA VAL A 276 11.19 3.86 22.96
C VAL A 276 11.44 5.08 22.08
N TYR A 277 11.55 4.86 20.78
CA TYR A 277 11.97 5.84 19.78
C TYR A 277 11.06 5.83 18.55
N MET A 278 11.22 6.82 17.69
CA MET A 278 10.66 6.78 16.34
C MET A 278 11.27 5.65 15.50
N CYS A 279 10.48 5.05 14.63
CA CYS A 279 10.97 4.01 13.72
C CYS A 279 11.73 4.61 12.54
N ASN A 280 12.79 3.92 12.10
CA ASN A 280 13.66 4.35 11.01
C ASN A 280 12.89 4.47 9.69
N ASP A 281 11.86 3.66 9.45
CA ASP A 281 11.08 3.72 8.21
C ASP A 281 10.05 4.86 8.16
N GLN A 282 9.92 5.67 9.23
CA GLN A 282 9.14 6.91 9.22
C GLN A 282 9.93 8.09 8.61
N GLN A 283 10.66 7.82 7.54
CA GLN A 283 11.43 8.78 6.75
C GLN A 283 10.63 9.24 5.51
N PRO A 284 10.99 10.38 4.88
CA PRO A 284 10.38 10.80 3.63
C PRO A 284 11.03 10.11 2.43
N TRP A 285 10.28 9.96 1.34
CA TRP A 285 10.78 9.42 0.08
C TRP A 285 10.08 10.02 -1.13
N ALA A 286 10.77 10.00 -2.27
CA ALA A 286 10.22 10.41 -3.56
C ALA A 286 9.45 9.26 -4.20
N VAL A 287 8.23 9.53 -4.66
CA VAL A 287 7.47 8.60 -5.50
C VAL A 287 7.81 8.83 -6.97
N ASN A 288 7.91 10.11 -7.35
CA ASN A 288 8.40 10.57 -8.65
C ASN A 288 8.92 12.01 -8.50
N ASP A 289 9.36 12.65 -9.58
CA ASP A 289 9.96 14.00 -9.53
C ASP A 289 9.00 15.10 -9.00
N LYS A 290 7.69 14.86 -9.02
CA LYS A 290 6.64 15.81 -8.59
C LYS A 290 5.98 15.45 -7.28
N VAL A 291 6.08 14.20 -6.85
CA VAL A 291 5.39 13.66 -5.68
C VAL A 291 6.35 12.98 -4.71
N SER A 292 6.22 13.32 -3.43
CA SER A 292 6.83 12.58 -2.31
C SER A 292 5.79 12.15 -1.29
N TYR A 293 6.17 11.19 -0.46
CA TYR A 293 5.45 10.82 0.76
C TYR A 293 6.37 11.02 1.97
N GLY A 294 5.77 11.19 3.15
CA GLY A 294 6.51 11.23 4.40
C GLY A 294 5.64 11.55 5.61
N PHE A 295 6.29 12.05 6.65
CA PHE A 295 5.68 12.22 7.96
C PHE A 295 5.98 13.62 8.51
N VAL A 296 5.09 14.14 9.36
CA VAL A 296 5.21 15.49 9.92
C VAL A 296 4.84 15.52 11.40
N ALA A 297 5.42 16.50 12.12
CA ALA A 297 4.78 17.03 13.31
C ALA A 297 3.85 18.18 12.90
N SER A 298 2.61 18.19 13.41
CA SER A 298 1.64 19.24 13.11
C SER A 298 0.57 19.33 14.21
N HIS A 299 -0.20 20.41 14.19
CA HIS A 299 -1.44 20.56 14.97
C HIS A 299 -2.67 19.94 14.29
N GLU A 300 -2.49 19.38 13.10
CA GLU A 300 -3.48 18.49 12.50
C GLU A 300 -3.75 17.28 13.41
N LYS A 301 -4.94 16.68 13.28
CA LYS A 301 -5.30 15.53 14.11
C LYS A 301 -4.33 14.37 13.84
N CYS A 302 -3.94 13.67 14.90
CA CYS A 302 -3.07 12.51 14.80
C CYS A 302 -3.54 11.53 13.72
N CYS A 303 -2.57 11.00 12.99
CA CYS A 303 -2.69 9.99 11.94
C CYS A 303 -3.43 10.41 10.68
N THR A 304 -3.97 11.63 10.63
CA THR A 304 -4.56 12.17 9.40
C THR A 304 -3.48 12.49 8.37
N CYS A 305 -3.86 12.43 7.10
CA CYS A 305 -2.99 12.80 6.00
C CYS A 305 -3.39 14.13 5.36
N GLN A 306 -2.38 14.93 5.05
CA GLN A 306 -2.52 16.19 4.34
C GLN A 306 -1.75 16.07 3.03
N ARG A 307 -2.40 16.46 1.95
CA ARG A 307 -1.73 16.75 0.68
C ARG A 307 -1.25 18.19 0.76
N ILE A 308 0.07 18.39 0.69
CA ILE A 308 0.70 19.71 0.68
C ILE A 308 1.27 19.98 -0.71
N LYS A 309 1.04 21.17 -1.25
CA LYS A 309 1.69 21.70 -2.45
C LYS A 309 2.59 22.86 -2.04
N PHE A 310 3.87 22.78 -2.37
CA PHE A 310 4.81 23.86 -2.07
C PHE A 310 4.52 25.08 -2.95
N THR A 311 4.55 26.26 -2.34
CA THR A 311 4.26 27.55 -3.00
C THR A 311 5.46 28.50 -3.01
N SER A 312 6.59 28.12 -2.40
CA SER A 312 7.84 28.88 -2.44
C SER A 312 9.06 27.98 -2.43
N GLY A 313 10.24 28.58 -2.67
CA GLY A 313 11.51 27.85 -2.70
C GLY A 313 11.70 27.01 -3.97
N PRO A 314 12.80 26.24 -4.04
CA PRO A 314 13.16 25.47 -5.25
C PRO A 314 12.18 24.33 -5.56
N VAL A 315 11.37 23.92 -4.59
CA VAL A 315 10.36 22.86 -4.72
C VAL A 315 8.96 23.37 -5.06
N SER A 316 8.80 24.67 -5.32
CA SER A 316 7.49 25.25 -5.65
C SER A 316 6.80 24.49 -6.79
N GLY A 317 5.54 24.12 -6.59
CA GLY A 317 4.75 23.31 -7.51
C GLY A 317 4.80 21.80 -7.26
N LYS A 318 5.83 21.28 -6.57
CA LYS A 318 5.85 19.87 -6.14
C LYS A 318 4.81 19.65 -5.05
N GLN A 319 4.33 18.41 -4.96
CA GLN A 319 3.37 17.99 -3.95
C GLN A 319 3.93 16.87 -3.07
N MET A 320 3.48 16.81 -1.84
CA MET A 320 3.83 15.76 -0.89
C MET A 320 2.57 15.35 -0.12
N VAL A 321 2.37 14.06 0.10
CA VAL A 321 1.35 13.59 1.07
C VAL A 321 2.07 13.22 2.35
N VAL A 322 1.65 13.85 3.44
CA VAL A 322 2.26 13.68 4.75
C VAL A 322 1.26 13.13 5.72
N GLN A 323 1.68 12.17 6.55
CA GLN A 323 0.89 11.72 7.70
C GLN A 323 1.36 12.44 8.96
N THR A 324 0.41 12.96 9.74
CA THR A 324 0.70 13.59 11.03
C THR A 324 0.97 12.52 12.08
N THR A 325 2.22 12.38 12.50
CA THR A 325 2.62 11.39 13.53
C THR A 325 3.03 12.03 14.86
N ASN A 326 3.27 13.34 14.86
CA ASN A 326 3.67 14.07 16.05
C ASN A 326 2.95 15.43 16.14
N THR A 327 3.04 16.08 17.29
CA THR A 327 2.58 17.45 17.51
C THR A 327 3.70 18.23 18.19
N GLY A 328 4.08 19.37 17.61
CA GLY A 328 5.09 20.25 18.20
C GLY A 328 4.43 21.38 19.00
N GLY A 329 4.85 21.57 20.26
CA GLY A 329 4.30 22.59 21.14
C GLY A 329 4.68 24.03 20.76
N ASP A 330 5.73 24.19 19.95
CA ASP A 330 6.27 25.45 19.43
C ASP A 330 5.75 25.80 18.03
N LEU A 331 4.97 24.91 17.42
CA LEU A 331 4.45 25.10 16.08
C LEU A 331 3.32 26.14 16.07
N GLY A 332 3.35 27.04 15.09
CA GLY A 332 2.24 27.96 14.83
C GLY A 332 1.02 27.23 14.25
N GLN A 333 -0.09 27.96 14.05
CA GLN A 333 -1.24 27.42 13.32
C GLN A 333 -0.82 27.05 11.88
N ASN A 334 -1.34 25.92 11.37
CA ASN A 334 -1.07 25.42 10.02
C ASN A 334 0.44 25.25 9.70
N HIS A 335 1.19 24.68 10.64
CA HIS A 335 2.62 24.43 10.51
C HIS A 335 2.87 22.92 10.37
N PHE A 336 3.70 22.56 9.39
CA PHE A 336 4.15 21.19 9.14
C PHE A 336 5.66 21.08 9.35
N ASP A 337 6.09 20.49 10.46
CA ASP A 337 7.50 20.19 10.69
C ASP A 337 7.83 18.86 10.02
N ILE A 338 8.49 18.89 8.87
CA ILE A 338 8.68 17.70 8.02
C ILE A 338 9.79 16.84 8.61
N GLN A 339 9.48 15.57 8.86
CA GLN A 339 10.46 14.59 9.33
C GLN A 339 11.45 14.31 8.22
N MET A 340 12.72 14.66 8.45
CA MET A 340 13.81 14.33 7.57
C MET A 340 15.10 14.21 8.38
N PRO A 341 15.77 13.05 8.41
CA PRO A 341 17.02 12.88 9.13
C PRO A 341 18.06 13.93 8.76
N GLY A 342 18.71 14.49 9.78
CA GLY A 342 19.62 15.63 9.59
C GLY A 342 18.89 16.95 9.35
N GLY A 343 17.58 17.05 9.59
CA GLY A 343 16.82 18.30 9.64
C GLY A 343 17.09 19.15 10.89
N GLY A 344 17.73 18.56 11.90
CA GLY A 344 17.98 19.16 13.20
C GLY A 344 17.10 18.56 14.29
N PHE A 345 17.63 18.52 15.50
CA PHE A 345 16.96 17.97 16.68
C PHE A 345 15.84 18.89 17.19
N GLY A 346 16.03 20.20 17.04
CA GLY A 346 15.17 21.17 17.68
C GLY A 346 15.37 21.17 19.21
N ILE A 347 14.26 21.09 19.95
CA ILE A 347 14.28 21.20 21.42
C ILE A 347 14.87 19.95 22.07
N PHE A 348 14.59 18.75 21.54
CA PHE A 348 14.95 17.47 22.17
C PHE A 348 16.00 16.72 21.36
N ASP A 349 16.92 16.03 22.03
CA ASP A 349 17.91 15.15 21.40
C ASP A 349 17.74 13.72 21.94
N GLY A 350 16.89 12.94 21.27
CA GLY A 350 16.79 11.49 21.46
C GLY A 350 17.81 10.72 20.63
N CYS A 351 18.38 11.34 19.60
CA CYS A 351 19.25 10.65 18.66
C CYS A 351 20.57 10.24 19.29
N THR A 352 21.13 11.07 20.17
CA THR A 352 22.33 10.72 20.94
C THR A 352 22.09 9.49 21.83
N SER A 353 20.91 9.37 22.45
CA SER A 353 20.59 8.20 23.28
C SER A 353 20.27 6.95 22.45
N GLN A 354 19.70 7.11 21.25
CA GLN A 354 19.37 6.02 20.34
C GLN A 354 20.61 5.44 19.62
N PHE A 355 21.39 6.30 18.97
CA PHE A 355 22.48 5.89 18.08
C PHE A 355 23.88 6.08 18.68
N GLY A 356 23.98 6.77 19.81
CA GLY A 356 25.25 7.16 20.41
C GLY A 356 25.79 8.49 19.87
N GLY A 357 26.81 9.03 20.54
CA GLY A 357 27.38 10.35 20.24
C GLY A 357 28.46 10.40 19.14
N SER A 358 28.68 9.31 18.40
CA SER A 358 29.73 9.24 17.36
C SER A 358 29.32 9.84 16.01
N TYR A 359 28.03 10.09 15.81
CA TYR A 359 27.49 10.62 14.56
C TYR A 359 27.44 12.15 14.56
N SER A 360 27.58 12.76 13.39
CA SER A 360 27.50 14.22 13.23
C SER A 360 26.19 14.61 12.57
N TRP A 361 25.27 15.16 13.37
CA TRP A 361 23.91 15.49 12.94
C TRP A 361 23.74 16.91 12.39
N GLY A 362 24.83 17.69 12.37
CA GLY A 362 24.82 19.10 11.98
C GLY A 362 24.36 20.03 13.11
N GLU A 363 23.78 21.16 12.74
CA GLU A 363 23.30 22.16 13.70
C GLU A 363 22.03 21.69 14.43
N ARG A 364 21.87 22.12 15.69
CA ARG A 364 20.69 21.78 16.50
C ARG A 364 19.37 22.11 15.78
N TYR A 365 19.31 23.25 15.10
CA TYR A 365 18.18 23.66 14.27
C TYR A 365 18.64 23.75 12.82
N GLY A 366 17.94 23.07 11.91
CA GLY A 366 18.29 23.03 10.49
C GLY A 366 19.33 21.95 10.11
N GLY A 367 19.99 21.34 11.09
CA GLY A 367 20.79 20.12 10.92
C GLY A 367 21.95 20.24 9.94
N VAL A 368 22.14 19.22 9.12
CA VAL A 368 23.23 19.14 8.15
C VAL A 368 23.10 20.20 7.05
N LYS A 369 24.22 20.55 6.39
CA LYS A 369 24.29 21.65 5.41
C LYS A 369 24.49 21.17 3.98
N SER A 370 24.91 19.92 3.77
CA SER A 370 25.17 19.34 2.46
C SER A 370 24.75 17.87 2.37
N ALA A 371 24.51 17.37 1.16
CA ALA A 371 24.23 15.96 0.92
C ALA A 371 25.38 15.04 1.37
N SER A 372 26.64 15.53 1.31
CA SER A 372 27.80 14.78 1.80
C SER A 372 27.80 14.59 3.31
N ASP A 373 27.21 15.51 4.07
CA ASP A 373 27.10 15.40 5.53
C ASP A 373 26.20 14.23 5.92
N CYS A 374 25.27 13.80 5.06
CA CYS A 374 24.45 12.61 5.30
C CYS A 374 25.29 11.34 5.52
N ASN A 375 26.52 11.28 5.01
CA ASN A 375 27.40 10.13 5.25
C ASN A 375 27.86 10.02 6.72
N ASN A 376 27.71 11.10 7.49
CA ASN A 376 28.06 11.15 8.91
C ASN A 376 26.87 10.80 9.82
N LEU A 377 25.70 10.51 9.27
CA LEU A 377 24.52 10.02 9.98
C LEU A 377 24.50 8.47 10.01
N PRO A 378 23.72 7.86 10.92
CA PRO A 378 23.51 6.42 10.93
C PRO A 378 23.10 5.91 9.53
N PRO A 379 23.68 4.81 9.01
CA PRO A 379 23.42 4.32 7.66
C PRO A 379 21.92 4.16 7.32
N VAL A 380 21.12 3.72 8.30
CA VAL A 380 19.67 3.51 8.16
C VAL A 380 18.86 4.80 7.95
N LEU A 381 19.47 5.97 8.19
CA LEU A 381 18.83 7.29 8.06
C LEU A 381 19.38 8.12 6.89
N GLN A 382 20.37 7.60 6.17
CA GLN A 382 21.05 8.39 5.13
C GLN A 382 20.15 8.65 3.93
N ASP A 383 19.24 7.73 3.60
CA ASP A 383 18.36 7.88 2.44
C ASP A 383 17.33 9.00 2.64
N GLY A 384 16.69 9.07 3.81
CA GLY A 384 15.82 10.21 4.16
C GLY A 384 16.60 11.52 4.30
N CYS A 385 17.86 11.47 4.73
CA CYS A 385 18.74 12.64 4.72
C CYS A 385 19.04 13.10 3.28
N LYS A 386 19.37 12.19 2.37
CA LYS A 386 19.66 12.52 0.97
C LYS A 386 18.43 13.02 0.23
N TRP A 387 17.25 12.48 0.53
CA TRP A 387 15.97 12.99 0.02
C TRP A 387 15.81 14.52 0.20
N ARG A 388 16.28 15.06 1.33
CA ARG A 388 16.28 16.51 1.62
C ARG A 388 17.01 17.30 0.53
N PHE A 389 18.14 16.79 0.05
CA PHE A 389 18.98 17.47 -0.93
C PHE A 389 18.59 17.14 -2.37
N ASP A 390 18.10 15.92 -2.61
CA ASP A 390 17.76 15.43 -3.94
C ASP A 390 16.37 15.91 -4.39
N TRP A 391 15.31 15.33 -3.83
CA TRP A 391 13.95 15.63 -4.25
C TRP A 391 13.45 16.96 -3.70
N PHE A 392 13.77 17.23 -2.43
CA PHE A 392 13.37 18.43 -1.71
C PHE A 392 14.30 19.63 -1.97
N MET A 393 15.37 19.42 -2.76
CA MET A 393 16.27 20.47 -3.27
C MET A 393 16.82 21.42 -2.18
N ASN A 394 16.98 20.89 -0.96
CA ASN A 394 17.37 21.63 0.24
C ASN A 394 16.56 22.92 0.46
N ALA A 395 15.26 22.89 0.15
CA ALA A 395 14.38 24.03 0.34
C ALA A 395 14.36 24.45 1.82
N ASP A 396 14.56 25.75 2.06
CA ASP A 396 14.54 26.28 3.42
C ASP A 396 13.14 26.78 3.77
N ASN A 397 12.43 25.97 4.57
CA ASN A 397 11.12 26.29 5.13
C ASN A 397 10.10 26.78 4.08
N PRO A 398 9.89 26.05 2.97
CA PRO A 398 8.95 26.46 1.93
C PRO A 398 7.52 26.62 2.48
N LYS A 399 6.81 27.63 1.99
CA LYS A 399 5.37 27.79 2.23
C LYS A 399 4.59 26.72 1.48
N VAL A 400 3.40 26.40 1.97
CA VAL A 400 2.52 25.41 1.36
C VAL A 400 1.08 25.92 1.27
N VAL A 401 0.34 25.34 0.32
CA VAL A 401 -1.10 25.18 0.44
C VAL A 401 -1.39 23.71 0.70
N PHE A 402 -2.39 23.41 1.52
CA PHE A 402 -2.68 22.04 1.90
C PHE A 402 -4.17 21.76 2.06
N GLU A 403 -4.50 20.48 1.99
CA GLU A 403 -5.82 19.97 2.31
C GLU A 403 -5.75 18.57 2.89
N ARG A 404 -6.76 18.20 3.69
CA ARG A 404 -6.91 16.84 4.17
C ARG A 404 -7.27 15.90 3.01
N VAL A 405 -6.65 14.73 2.99
CA VAL A 405 -6.88 13.63 2.04
C VAL A 405 -6.96 12.29 2.78
N GLN A 406 -7.49 11.26 2.13
CA GLN A 406 -7.36 9.88 2.58
C GLN A 406 -5.88 9.50 2.62
N CYS A 407 -5.44 8.83 3.68
CA CYS A 407 -4.07 8.37 3.78
C CYS A 407 -3.77 7.25 2.76
N PRO A 408 -2.70 7.41 1.94
CA PRO A 408 -2.16 6.32 1.14
C PRO A 408 -1.77 5.11 2.00
N LYS A 409 -1.91 3.90 1.44
CA LYS A 409 -1.51 2.67 2.14
C LYS A 409 -0.02 2.66 2.43
N GLU A 410 0.79 3.26 1.57
CA GLU A 410 2.24 3.35 1.73
C GLU A 410 2.65 4.11 3.00
N LEU A 411 1.85 5.06 3.48
CA LEU A 411 2.08 5.73 4.77
C LEU A 411 1.50 4.93 5.95
N THR A 412 0.29 4.40 5.79
CA THR A 412 -0.43 3.72 6.89
C THR A 412 0.06 2.31 7.16
N ASP A 413 0.64 1.63 6.17
CA ASP A 413 1.32 0.34 6.35
C ASP A 413 2.64 0.52 7.11
N ILE A 414 3.28 1.70 7.01
CA ILE A 414 4.45 2.06 7.83
C ILE A 414 3.99 2.34 9.27
N THR A 415 3.08 3.28 9.49
CA THR A 415 2.76 3.72 10.86
C THR A 415 1.78 2.80 11.58
N GLY A 416 0.99 2.01 10.85
CA GLY A 416 -0.12 1.25 11.41
C GLY A 416 -1.30 2.11 11.91
N CYS A 417 -1.23 3.43 11.78
CA CYS A 417 -2.24 4.35 12.30
C CYS A 417 -3.17 4.84 11.18
N ILE A 418 -4.47 4.61 11.33
CA ILE A 418 -5.49 5.00 10.37
C ILE A 418 -6.66 5.64 11.12
N PRO A 419 -7.02 6.90 10.83
CA PRO A 419 -8.21 7.54 11.40
C PRO A 419 -9.51 6.82 11.03
N ASP A 420 -10.51 6.85 11.90
CA ASP A 420 -11.80 6.19 11.65
C ASP A 420 -12.57 6.82 10.47
N ASP A 421 -12.36 8.11 10.22
CA ASP A 421 -12.99 8.87 9.14
C ASP A 421 -12.14 8.92 7.85
N ASP A 422 -11.02 8.19 7.77
CA ASP A 422 -10.04 8.29 6.68
C ASP A 422 -10.63 7.99 5.30
N ALA A 423 -11.47 6.95 5.20
CA ALA A 423 -12.14 6.57 3.95
C ALA A 423 -13.09 7.64 3.41
N GLN A 424 -13.56 8.56 4.25
CA GLN A 424 -14.44 9.66 3.85
C GLN A 424 -13.66 10.84 3.25
N GLN A 425 -12.33 10.82 3.33
CA GLN A 425 -11.46 11.90 2.85
C GLN A 425 -10.91 11.63 1.44
N LYS A 426 -11.51 10.70 0.68
CA LYS A 426 -11.09 10.37 -0.69
C LYS A 426 -11.21 11.62 -1.57
N LYS A 427 -10.10 12.00 -2.19
CA LYS A 427 -10.00 13.14 -3.10
C LYS A 427 -9.25 12.74 -4.36
N PRO A 428 -9.41 13.49 -5.47
CA PRO A 428 -8.59 13.34 -6.67
C PRO A 428 -7.09 13.44 -6.32
N TRP A 429 -6.43 12.29 -6.29
CA TRP A 429 -4.98 12.15 -6.18
C TRP A 429 -4.53 11.41 -7.42
#